data_AF-A0A6G0XN25-F1
#
_entry.id   AF-A0A6G0XN25-F1
#
_cell.length_a   1.000
_cell.length_b   1.000
_cell.length_c   1.000
_cell.angle_alpha   90.00
_cell.angle_beta   90.00
_cell.angle_gamma   90.00
#
_symmetry.space_group_name_H-M   'P 1'
#
loop_
_entity.id
_entity.type
_entity.pdbx_description
1 polymer ?
#
loop_
_entity_poly.entity_id
_entity_poly.type
_entity_poly.pdbx_seq_one_letter_code
_entity_poly.pdbx_strand_id
1 'polypeptide(L)'
;MDGDEVAKIKAFVKKARPTALTLEEKLDILRLHAGLREQGITDVVVKISLWLGRGQETVKAILREYRQTGSLTVAKLPSNKSCHASRVPNTPEVRGIVKQYIRDRSVTRTRTVAKDVLKLLVAKNRVAIKMENTTDYDKKDYNACLRAVQAFLKKEGCKREKREGKTSYRMTAALETARNNYLKIMMPIVSEAHRTVVYLDESFIHQHYSRHEKSIYDPSQDEVTRIKHK
;
A
#
# COMPACT_ATOMS: atom_id res chain seq x y z
N MET A 1 16.88 0.62 -53.22
CA MET A 1 16.39 0.40 -51.85
C MET A 1 15.89 -1.02 -51.81
N ASP A 2 16.67 -1.88 -51.19
CA ASP A 2 16.29 -3.29 -51.10
C ASP A 2 15.10 -3.45 -50.16
N GLY A 3 14.25 -4.45 -50.41
CA GLY A 3 13.05 -4.69 -49.60
C GLY A 3 13.36 -4.83 -48.10
N ASP A 4 14.51 -5.41 -47.79
CA ASP A 4 15.01 -5.60 -46.43
C ASP A 4 15.40 -4.29 -45.74
N GLU A 5 15.97 -3.34 -46.47
CA GLU A 5 16.28 -2.01 -45.95
C GLU A 5 15.00 -1.24 -45.62
N VAL A 6 14.01 -1.31 -46.51
CA VAL A 6 12.69 -0.68 -46.30
C VAL A 6 12.00 -1.26 -45.06
N ALA A 7 12.08 -2.58 -44.84
CA ALA A 7 11.54 -3.23 -43.66
C ALA A 7 12.24 -2.79 -42.37
N LYS A 8 13.59 -2.69 -42.38
CA LYS A 8 14.38 -2.20 -41.23
C LYS A 8 14.01 -0.76 -40.87
N ILE A 9 13.85 0.12 -41.85
CA ILE A 9 13.44 1.52 -41.63
C ILE A 9 12.06 1.57 -40.98
N LYS A 10 11.08 0.82 -41.51
CA LYS A 10 9.72 0.76 -40.93
C LYS A 10 9.73 0.26 -39.48
N ALA A 11 10.54 -0.76 -39.18
CA ALA A 11 10.69 -1.30 -37.83
C ALA A 11 11.33 -0.28 -36.87
N PHE A 12 12.36 0.44 -37.32
CA PHE A 12 13.00 1.50 -36.55
C PHE A 12 12.02 2.61 -36.19
N VAL A 13 11.26 3.11 -37.17
CA VAL A 13 10.24 4.16 -36.96
C VAL A 13 9.18 3.70 -35.96
N LYS A 14 8.70 2.45 -36.09
CA LYS A 14 7.71 1.87 -35.16
C LYS A 14 8.25 1.75 -33.73
N LYS A 15 9.54 1.48 -33.55
CA LYS A 15 10.18 1.37 -32.24
C LYS A 15 10.45 2.73 -31.59
N ALA A 16 10.85 3.72 -32.39
CA ALA A 16 11.22 5.04 -31.89
C ALA A 16 10.01 5.95 -31.62
N ARG A 17 8.91 5.79 -32.36
CA ARG A 17 7.72 6.64 -32.20
C ARG A 17 6.91 6.29 -30.96
N PRO A 18 6.43 7.29 -30.19
CA PRO A 18 5.51 7.07 -29.10
C PRO A 18 4.12 6.62 -29.61
N THR A 19 3.39 5.95 -28.73
CA THR A 19 2.01 5.50 -29.00
C THR A 19 1.02 6.67 -29.04
N ALA A 20 1.23 7.70 -28.21
CA ALA A 20 0.45 8.93 -28.26
C ALA A 20 0.94 9.85 -29.39
N LEU A 21 0.00 10.41 -30.16
CA LEU A 21 0.31 11.36 -31.23
C LEU A 21 0.64 12.74 -30.64
N THR A 22 1.73 13.33 -31.12
CA THR A 22 2.09 14.73 -30.82
C THR A 22 1.22 15.69 -31.63
N LEU A 23 1.27 16.99 -31.29
CA LEU A 23 0.58 18.03 -32.04
C LEU A 23 1.05 18.08 -33.50
N GLU A 24 2.37 18.03 -33.69
CA GLU A 24 3.01 18.05 -35.02
C GLU A 24 2.54 16.89 -35.88
N GLU A 25 2.52 15.66 -35.35
CA GLU A 25 2.02 14.49 -36.09
C GLU A 25 0.55 14.64 -36.49
N LYS A 26 -0.30 15.24 -35.63
CA LYS A 26 -1.70 15.50 -35.98
C LYS A 26 -1.82 16.56 -37.08
N LEU A 27 -0.97 17.60 -37.06
CA LEU A 27 -0.95 18.64 -38.09
C LEU A 27 -0.49 18.07 -39.44
N ASP A 28 0.53 17.21 -39.46
CA ASP A 28 0.99 16.54 -40.67
C ASP A 28 -0.11 15.67 -41.28
N ILE A 29 -0.87 14.94 -40.45
CA ILE A 29 -2.02 14.15 -40.89
C ILE A 29 -3.09 15.05 -41.55
N LEU A 30 -3.38 16.22 -40.96
CA LEU A 30 -4.32 17.17 -41.56
C LEU A 30 -3.79 17.77 -42.87
N ARG A 31 -2.50 18.11 -42.93
CA ARG A 31 -1.88 18.65 -44.15
C ARG A 31 -1.93 17.64 -45.29
N LEU A 32 -1.66 16.37 -45.01
CA LEU A 32 -1.79 15.27 -45.98
C LEU A 32 -3.25 15.07 -46.42
N HIS A 33 -4.21 15.21 -45.51
CA HIS A 33 -5.62 15.18 -45.87
C HIS A 33 -6.00 16.28 -46.88
N ALA A 34 -5.49 17.49 -46.70
CA ALA A 34 -5.72 18.61 -47.61
C ALA A 34 -5.09 18.34 -48.98
N GLY A 35 -3.78 18.04 -49.02
CA GLY A 35 -3.06 17.86 -50.29
C GLY A 35 -3.57 16.68 -51.13
N LEU A 36 -3.93 15.56 -50.51
CA LEU A 36 -4.47 14.41 -51.25
C LEU A 36 -5.89 14.66 -51.79
N ARG A 37 -6.68 15.51 -51.12
CA ARG A 37 -8.00 15.93 -51.61
C ARG A 37 -7.89 16.95 -52.74
N GLU A 38 -6.93 17.86 -52.66
CA GLU A 38 -6.61 18.80 -53.76
C GLU A 38 -6.22 18.05 -55.04
N GLN A 39 -5.51 16.92 -54.90
CA GLN A 39 -5.14 16.04 -56.02
C GLN A 39 -6.28 15.13 -56.51
N GLY A 40 -7.48 15.21 -55.92
CA GLY A 40 -8.65 14.44 -56.36
C GLY A 40 -8.59 12.94 -56.03
N ILE A 41 -7.72 12.50 -55.12
CA ILE A 41 -7.61 11.08 -54.75
C ILE A 41 -8.77 10.70 -53.83
N THR A 42 -9.45 9.59 -54.12
CA THR A 42 -10.60 9.09 -53.32
C THR A 42 -10.16 8.41 -52.01
N ASP A 43 -9.14 7.55 -52.06
CA ASP A 43 -8.68 6.73 -50.92
C ASP A 43 -7.66 7.41 -50.00
N VAL A 44 -7.95 8.67 -49.63
CA VAL A 44 -7.05 9.52 -48.84
C VAL A 44 -6.66 8.86 -47.50
N VAL A 45 -7.63 8.31 -46.77
CA VAL A 45 -7.40 7.73 -45.43
C VAL A 45 -6.47 6.51 -45.51
N VAL A 46 -6.69 5.65 -46.51
CA VAL A 46 -5.90 4.42 -46.69
C VAL A 46 -4.45 4.78 -47.01
N LYS A 47 -4.22 5.73 -47.94
CA LYS A 47 -2.87 6.19 -48.27
C LYS A 47 -2.16 6.82 -47.08
N ILE A 48 -2.82 7.70 -46.33
CA ILE A 48 -2.23 8.32 -45.13
C ILE A 48 -1.89 7.26 -44.08
N SER A 49 -2.78 6.29 -43.85
CA SER A 49 -2.53 5.20 -42.91
C SER A 49 -1.31 4.36 -43.30
N LEU A 50 -1.15 4.10 -44.61
CA LEU A 50 -0.03 3.35 -45.16
C LEU A 50 1.29 4.14 -45.07
N TRP A 51 1.27 5.42 -45.40
CA TRP A 51 2.47 6.28 -45.40
C TRP A 51 2.97 6.60 -43.99
N LEU A 52 2.06 6.93 -43.07
CA LEU A 52 2.42 7.29 -41.70
C LEU A 52 2.48 6.10 -40.74
N GLY A 53 1.95 4.94 -41.14
CA GLY A 53 1.87 3.75 -40.29
C GLY A 53 0.93 3.90 -39.10
N ARG A 54 -0.13 4.73 -39.23
CA ARG A 54 -1.14 4.97 -38.19
C ARG A 54 -2.46 4.32 -38.58
N GLY A 55 -3.28 3.96 -37.59
CA GLY A 55 -4.57 3.33 -37.82
C GLY A 55 -5.53 4.23 -38.61
N GLN A 56 -6.35 3.63 -39.47
CA GLN A 56 -7.33 4.38 -40.27
C GLN A 56 -8.35 5.12 -39.39
N GLU A 57 -8.76 4.51 -38.27
CA GLU A 57 -9.66 5.14 -37.30
C GLU A 57 -9.03 6.37 -36.66
N THR A 58 -7.73 6.33 -36.36
CA THR A 58 -7.00 7.44 -35.76
C THR A 58 -6.92 8.62 -36.73
N VAL A 59 -6.63 8.34 -38.00
CA VAL A 59 -6.60 9.35 -39.08
C VAL A 59 -7.99 9.99 -39.26
N LYS A 60 -9.06 9.19 -39.32
CA LYS A 60 -10.45 9.70 -39.40
C LYS A 60 -10.83 10.53 -38.17
N ALA A 61 -10.45 10.09 -36.97
CA ALA A 61 -10.76 10.76 -35.73
C ALA A 61 -10.13 12.16 -35.66
N ILE A 62 -8.89 12.33 -36.14
CA ILE A 62 -8.21 13.64 -36.20
C ILE A 62 -8.94 14.61 -37.12
N LEU A 63 -9.32 14.15 -38.32
CA LEU A 63 -10.09 14.99 -39.24
C LEU A 63 -11.45 15.37 -38.66
N ARG A 64 -12.10 14.45 -37.93
CA ARG A 64 -13.36 14.72 -37.23
C ARG A 64 -13.19 15.74 -36.11
N GLU A 65 -12.16 15.59 -35.28
CA GLU A 65 -11.82 16.50 -34.18
C GLU A 65 -11.61 17.93 -34.72
N TYR A 66 -10.83 18.07 -35.79
CA TYR A 66 -10.60 19.36 -36.43
C TYR A 66 -11.88 19.96 -37.02
N ARG A 67 -12.71 19.18 -37.70
CA ARG A 67 -14.00 19.66 -38.26
C ARG A 67 -14.99 20.12 -37.19
N GLN A 68 -14.95 19.51 -36.00
CA GLN A 68 -15.88 19.84 -34.91
C GLN A 68 -15.41 21.03 -34.09
N THR A 69 -14.12 21.09 -33.75
CA THR A 69 -13.58 22.04 -32.76
C THR A 69 -12.75 23.16 -33.41
N GLY A 70 -12.26 22.96 -34.64
CA GLY A 70 -11.31 23.87 -35.30
C GLY A 70 -9.90 23.85 -34.71
N SER A 71 -9.63 22.97 -33.75
CA SER A 71 -8.36 22.84 -33.04
C SER A 71 -8.05 21.37 -32.73
N LEU A 72 -6.78 21.06 -32.50
CA LEU A 72 -6.29 19.72 -32.20
C LEU A 72 -5.80 19.64 -30.76
N THR A 73 -6.35 18.71 -29.98
CA THR A 73 -5.93 18.48 -28.60
C THR A 73 -4.94 17.32 -28.51
N VAL A 74 -3.83 17.49 -27.80
CA VAL A 74 -2.86 16.41 -27.59
C VAL A 74 -3.28 15.59 -26.38
N ALA A 75 -3.42 14.27 -26.55
CA ALA A 75 -3.68 13.38 -25.44
C ALA A 75 -2.48 13.40 -24.48
N LYS A 76 -2.74 13.68 -23.20
CA LYS A 76 -1.70 13.58 -22.17
C LYS A 76 -1.27 12.12 -22.07
N LEU A 77 0.05 11.88 -22.10
CA LEU A 77 0.59 10.54 -21.86
C LEU A 77 0.09 10.02 -20.50
N PRO A 78 -0.26 8.73 -20.39
CA PRO A 78 -0.60 8.13 -19.12
C PRO A 78 0.60 8.30 -18.17
N SER A 79 0.42 9.07 -17.11
CA SER A 79 1.43 9.31 -16.09
C SER A 79 1.04 8.55 -14.84
N ASN A 80 1.98 7.79 -14.27
CA ASN A 80 1.80 7.07 -13.00
C ASN A 80 1.64 8.01 -11.78
N LYS A 81 1.45 9.31 -12.00
CA LYS A 81 1.25 10.33 -10.97
C LYS A 81 -0.22 10.50 -10.56
N SER A 82 -1.18 9.78 -11.17
CA SER A 82 -2.57 9.82 -10.73
C SER A 82 -2.72 9.10 -9.38
N CYS A 83 -2.95 9.86 -8.32
CA CYS A 83 -3.32 9.30 -7.02
C CYS A 83 -4.79 8.89 -7.08
N HIS A 84 -5.05 7.59 -7.18
CA HIS A 84 -6.41 7.07 -7.05
C HIS A 84 -6.82 7.04 -5.58
N ALA A 85 -8.11 7.30 -5.32
CA ALA A 85 -8.64 7.21 -3.96
C ALA A 85 -8.41 5.80 -3.39
N SER A 86 -7.71 5.73 -2.26
CA SER A 86 -7.44 4.46 -1.59
C SER A 86 -8.66 4.00 -0.81
N ARG A 87 -8.98 2.71 -0.89
CA ARG A 87 -10.15 2.13 -0.21
C ARG A 87 -10.12 2.29 1.31
N VAL A 88 -8.94 2.28 1.90
CA VAL A 88 -8.70 2.73 3.28
C VAL A 88 -8.14 4.14 3.20
N PRO A 89 -8.79 5.17 3.77
CA PRO A 89 -8.25 6.52 3.80
C PRO A 89 -6.96 6.57 4.60
N ASN A 90 -5.88 7.10 3.99
CA ASN A 90 -4.62 7.33 4.68
C ASN A 90 -4.59 8.71 5.36
N THR A 91 -5.57 8.96 6.24
CA THR A 91 -5.67 10.21 7.00
C THR A 91 -5.03 10.06 8.38
N PRO A 92 -4.53 11.15 8.99
CA PRO A 92 -3.94 11.11 10.33
C PRO A 92 -4.92 10.60 11.39
N GLU A 93 -6.23 10.87 11.24
CA GLU A 93 -7.27 10.34 12.12
C GLU A 93 -7.34 8.81 12.10
N VAL A 94 -7.39 8.21 10.90
CA VAL A 94 -7.46 6.75 10.73
C VAL A 94 -6.18 6.11 11.27
N ARG A 95 -5.02 6.74 11.02
CA ARG A 95 -3.74 6.29 11.59
C ARG A 95 -3.76 6.31 13.12
N GLY A 96 -4.20 7.41 13.73
CA GLY A 96 -4.27 7.54 15.19
C GLY A 96 -5.17 6.48 15.82
N ILE A 97 -6.34 6.27 15.22
CA ILE A 97 -7.32 5.24 15.60
C ILE A 97 -6.71 3.84 15.57
N VAL A 98 -6.03 3.47 14.47
CA VAL A 98 -5.45 2.14 14.31
C VAL A 98 -4.26 1.93 15.26
N LYS A 99 -3.40 2.95 15.42
CA LYS A 99 -2.26 2.88 16.35
C LYS A 99 -2.72 2.76 17.80
N GLN A 100 -3.70 3.54 18.23
CA GLN A 100 -4.26 3.44 19.58
C GLN A 100 -4.87 2.06 19.84
N TYR A 101 -5.63 1.53 18.90
CA TYR A 101 -6.20 0.18 19.03
C TYR A 101 -5.14 -0.92 19.14
N ILE A 102 -4.08 -0.85 18.33
CA ILE A 102 -2.96 -1.80 18.43
C ILE A 102 -2.26 -1.65 19.79
N ARG A 103 -2.12 -0.43 20.31
CA ARG A 103 -1.56 -0.18 21.65
C ARG A 103 -2.40 -0.83 22.74
N ASP A 104 -3.70 -0.55 22.79
CA ASP A 104 -4.61 -1.07 23.82
C ASP A 104 -4.64 -2.60 23.82
N ARG A 105 -4.66 -3.21 22.62
CA ARG A 105 -4.60 -4.66 22.47
C ARG A 105 -3.23 -5.26 22.83
N SER A 106 -2.14 -4.53 22.56
CA SER A 106 -0.80 -4.96 22.97
C SER A 106 -0.63 -4.97 24.48
N VAL A 107 -1.22 -4.01 25.20
CA VAL A 107 -1.21 -3.94 26.67
C VAL A 107 -1.97 -5.13 27.27
N THR A 108 -3.12 -5.46 26.70
CA THR A 108 -3.94 -6.61 27.12
C THR A 108 -3.43 -7.96 26.59
N ARG A 109 -2.35 -7.97 25.80
CA ARG A 109 -1.82 -9.17 25.11
C ARG A 109 -2.86 -9.91 24.28
N THR A 110 -3.88 -9.21 23.81
CA THR A 110 -4.82 -9.79 22.87
C THR A 110 -4.17 -9.84 21.50
N ARG A 111 -4.18 -11.02 20.88
CA ARG A 111 -3.60 -11.20 19.54
C ARG A 111 -4.33 -10.30 18.55
N THR A 112 -3.57 -9.44 17.88
CA THR A 112 -4.08 -8.51 16.86
C THR A 112 -3.80 -9.05 15.46
N VAL A 113 -4.85 -9.14 14.64
CA VAL A 113 -4.77 -9.52 13.23
C VAL A 113 -5.39 -8.42 12.37
N ALA A 114 -5.02 -8.34 11.09
CA ALA A 114 -5.61 -7.40 10.14
C ALA A 114 -7.15 -7.52 10.06
N LYS A 115 -7.72 -8.70 10.36
CA LYS A 115 -9.16 -8.92 10.50
C LYS A 115 -9.76 -8.07 11.63
N ASP A 116 -9.06 -7.95 12.75
CA ASP A 116 -9.54 -7.18 13.91
C ASP A 116 -9.46 -5.68 13.65
N VAL A 117 -8.46 -5.25 12.88
CA VAL A 117 -8.34 -3.86 12.40
C VAL A 117 -9.45 -3.54 11.40
N LEU A 118 -9.75 -4.47 10.49
CA LEU A 118 -10.86 -4.31 9.54
C LEU A 118 -12.21 -4.15 10.26
N LYS A 119 -12.49 -5.00 11.26
CA LYS A 119 -13.70 -4.89 12.09
C LYS A 119 -13.81 -3.53 12.78
N LEU A 120 -12.70 -3.00 13.30
CA LEU A 120 -12.66 -1.68 13.92
C LEU A 120 -12.92 -0.55 12.91
N LEU A 121 -12.35 -0.63 11.70
CA LEU A 121 -12.56 0.38 10.66
C LEU A 121 -14.00 0.39 10.13
N VAL A 122 -14.64 -0.77 10.06
CA VAL A 122 -16.07 -0.90 9.75
C VAL A 122 -16.90 -0.30 10.89
N ALA A 123 -16.62 -0.65 12.15
CA ALA A 123 -17.35 -0.11 13.31
C ALA A 123 -17.24 1.41 13.44
N LYS A 124 -16.14 2.01 12.99
CA LYS A 124 -15.94 3.47 12.96
C LYS A 124 -16.41 4.13 11.65
N ASN A 125 -17.14 3.39 10.80
CA ASN A 125 -17.67 3.86 9.51
C ASN A 125 -16.63 4.48 8.56
N ARG A 126 -15.37 4.03 8.63
CA ARG A 126 -14.29 4.52 7.75
C ARG A 126 -14.08 3.65 6.52
N VAL A 127 -14.63 2.45 6.53
CA VAL A 127 -14.53 1.46 5.46
C VAL A 127 -15.90 0.81 5.30
N ALA A 128 -16.43 0.83 4.08
CA ALA A 128 -17.65 0.12 3.72
C ALA A 128 -17.31 -1.20 3.01
N ILE A 129 -18.01 -2.26 3.42
CA ILE A 129 -17.99 -3.57 2.77
C ILE A 129 -19.41 -3.85 2.33
N LYS A 130 -19.58 -4.29 1.08
CA LYS A 130 -20.88 -4.70 0.55
C LYS A 130 -21.41 -5.90 1.35
N MET A 131 -22.64 -5.78 1.80
CA MET A 131 -23.39 -6.86 2.43
C MET A 131 -24.05 -7.67 1.31
N GLU A 132 -23.93 -8.99 1.35
CA GLU A 132 -24.62 -9.92 0.43
C GLU A 132 -26.02 -10.26 0.97
N ASN A 133 -26.13 -10.43 2.29
CA ASN A 133 -27.37 -10.59 3.04
C ASN A 133 -27.40 -9.63 4.22
N THR A 134 -28.51 -9.56 4.97
CA THR A 134 -28.64 -8.76 6.21
C THR A 134 -27.54 -9.06 7.24
N THR A 135 -27.01 -10.28 7.23
CA THR A 135 -26.01 -10.76 8.20
C THR A 135 -24.62 -11.02 7.62
N ASP A 136 -24.50 -11.23 6.31
CA ASP A 136 -23.27 -11.73 5.68
C ASP A 136 -22.68 -10.73 4.68
N TYR A 137 -21.35 -10.62 4.69
CA TYR A 137 -20.59 -9.80 3.75
C TYR A 137 -20.28 -10.54 2.45
N ASP A 138 -20.27 -9.83 1.32
CA ASP A 138 -19.76 -10.39 0.06
C ASP A 138 -18.30 -10.80 0.26
N LYS A 139 -18.05 -12.10 0.08
CA LYS A 139 -16.73 -12.72 0.26
C LYS A 139 -15.67 -12.08 -0.63
N LYS A 140 -16.01 -11.64 -1.84
CA LYS A 140 -15.05 -11.00 -2.76
C LYS A 140 -14.66 -9.62 -2.24
N ASP A 141 -15.65 -8.83 -1.89
CA ASP A 141 -15.46 -7.46 -1.41
C ASP A 141 -14.74 -7.41 -0.05
N TYR A 142 -15.10 -8.31 0.86
CA TYR A 142 -14.44 -8.48 2.15
C TYR A 142 -12.94 -8.79 1.98
N ASN A 143 -12.60 -9.73 1.08
CA ASN A 143 -11.21 -10.11 0.83
C ASN A 143 -10.41 -8.98 0.17
N ALA A 144 -11.01 -8.24 -0.76
CA ALA A 144 -10.38 -7.05 -1.35
C ALA A 144 -10.09 -6.00 -0.28
N CYS A 145 -11.03 -5.79 0.63
CA CYS A 145 -10.88 -4.84 1.72
C CYS A 145 -9.81 -5.28 2.75
N LEU A 146 -9.76 -6.57 3.07
CA LEU A 146 -8.71 -7.13 3.93
C LEU A 146 -7.30 -6.90 3.34
N ARG A 147 -7.12 -7.10 2.03
CA ARG A 147 -5.84 -6.82 1.34
C ARG A 147 -5.49 -5.33 1.42
N ALA A 148 -6.46 -4.44 1.27
CA ALA A 148 -6.24 -3.00 1.41
C ALA A 148 -5.79 -2.63 2.84
N VAL A 149 -6.39 -3.22 3.88
CA VAL A 149 -5.96 -3.03 5.27
C VAL A 149 -4.55 -3.58 5.51
N GLN A 150 -4.21 -4.74 4.95
CA GLN A 150 -2.86 -5.29 5.04
C GLN A 150 -1.81 -4.38 4.38
N ALA A 151 -2.12 -3.83 3.20
CA ALA A 151 -1.26 -2.87 2.52
C ALA A 151 -1.12 -1.56 3.32
N PHE A 152 -2.20 -1.07 3.92
CA PHE A 152 -2.18 0.09 4.81
C PHE A 152 -1.27 -0.14 6.02
N LEU A 153 -1.43 -1.25 6.73
CA LEU A 153 -0.61 -1.59 7.89
C LEU A 153 0.87 -1.73 7.53
N LYS A 154 1.17 -2.33 6.37
CA LYS A 154 2.55 -2.42 5.85
C LYS A 154 3.14 -1.04 5.56
N LYS A 155 2.35 -0.12 4.99
CA LYS A 155 2.77 1.27 4.72
C LYS A 155 3.01 2.06 6.00
N GLU A 156 2.23 1.80 7.05
CA GLU A 156 2.40 2.39 8.38
C GLU A 156 3.59 1.82 9.16
N GLY A 157 4.29 0.82 8.61
CA GLY A 157 5.46 0.20 9.24
C GLY A 157 5.12 -0.86 10.30
N CYS A 158 3.84 -1.26 10.43
CA CYS A 158 3.45 -2.31 11.37
C CYS A 158 4.00 -3.67 10.91
N LYS A 159 4.65 -4.39 11.82
CA LYS A 159 5.23 -5.71 11.59
C LYS A 159 4.32 -6.80 12.15
N ARG A 160 4.36 -7.98 11.53
CA ARG A 160 3.61 -9.18 11.99
C ARG A 160 4.58 -10.32 12.24
N GLU A 161 5.21 -10.27 13.40
CA GLU A 161 6.33 -11.13 13.74
C GLU A 161 6.25 -11.48 15.22
N LYS A 162 7.07 -12.44 15.66
CA LYS A 162 7.35 -12.58 17.10
C LYS A 162 8.09 -11.32 17.51
N ARG A 163 7.58 -10.59 18.52
CA ARG A 163 8.36 -9.49 19.12
C ARG A 163 9.56 -10.10 19.84
N GLU A 164 10.76 -9.77 19.39
CA GLU A 164 11.99 -10.03 20.13
C GLU A 164 12.18 -8.89 21.13
N GLY A 165 12.13 -9.19 22.42
CA GLY A 165 12.27 -8.18 23.47
C GLY A 165 12.00 -8.74 24.87
N LYS A 166 12.75 -8.24 25.86
CA LYS A 166 12.51 -8.53 27.29
C LYS A 166 11.21 -7.86 27.68
N THR A 167 10.15 -8.63 27.94
CA THR A 167 8.94 -8.06 28.55
C THR A 167 9.25 -7.67 29.99
N SER A 168 9.31 -6.36 30.25
CA SER A 168 9.36 -5.83 31.61
C SER A 168 7.93 -5.69 32.17
N TYR A 169 7.78 -5.91 33.46
CA TYR A 169 6.57 -5.50 34.15
C TYR A 169 6.56 -3.98 34.26
N ARG A 170 5.38 -3.35 34.14
CA ARG A 170 5.26 -1.93 34.46
C ARG A 170 5.57 -1.77 35.95
N MET A 171 6.68 -1.13 36.27
CA MET A 171 7.05 -0.85 37.64
C MET A 171 6.21 0.35 38.10
N THR A 172 5.44 0.19 39.18
CA THR A 172 4.77 1.33 39.81
C THR A 172 5.81 2.10 40.61
N ALA A 173 5.68 3.43 40.71
CA ALA A 173 6.65 4.26 41.45
C ALA A 173 6.92 3.76 42.89
N ALA A 174 5.88 3.26 43.57
CA ALA A 174 6.02 2.63 44.89
C ALA A 174 6.92 1.37 44.87
N LEU A 175 6.78 0.51 43.85
CA LEU A 175 7.56 -0.71 43.71
C LEU A 175 9.00 -0.41 43.24
N GLU A 176 9.19 0.63 42.44
CA GLU A 176 10.53 1.14 42.11
C GLU A 176 11.27 1.59 43.37
N THR A 177 10.58 2.34 44.22
CA THR A 177 11.15 2.84 45.48
C THR A 177 11.51 1.69 46.42
N ALA A 178 10.61 0.71 46.57
CA ALA A 178 10.86 -0.48 47.38
C ALA A 178 12.03 -1.32 46.85
N ARG A 179 12.12 -1.51 45.53
CA ARG A 179 13.24 -2.21 44.88
C ARG A 179 14.56 -1.48 45.12
N ASN A 180 14.59 -0.16 44.94
CA ASN A 180 15.79 0.64 45.13
C ASN A 180 16.27 0.60 46.59
N ASN A 181 15.35 0.63 47.55
CA ASN A 181 15.67 0.49 48.97
C ASN A 181 16.22 -0.91 49.29
N TYR A 182 15.60 -1.97 48.76
CA TYR A 182 16.10 -3.34 48.92
C TYR A 182 17.51 -3.50 48.34
N LEU A 183 17.78 -2.96 47.16
CA LEU A 183 19.10 -3.02 46.53
C LEU A 183 20.15 -2.28 47.35
N LYS A 184 19.84 -1.11 47.91
CA LYS A 184 20.76 -0.39 48.80
C LYS A 184 21.17 -1.22 50.03
N ILE A 185 20.24 -2.01 50.57
CA ILE A 185 20.51 -2.87 51.72
C ILE A 185 21.31 -4.12 51.30
N MET A 186 20.93 -4.76 50.20
CA MET A 186 21.53 -6.05 49.79
C MET A 186 22.87 -5.92 49.06
N MET A 187 23.12 -4.84 48.33
CA MET A 187 24.37 -4.66 47.58
C MET A 187 25.65 -4.79 48.43
N PRO A 188 25.78 -4.11 49.59
CA PRO A 188 26.97 -4.29 50.43
C PRO A 188 27.06 -5.71 51.01
N ILE A 189 25.93 -6.29 51.43
CA ILE A 189 25.85 -7.63 52.02
C ILE A 189 26.33 -8.72 51.05
N VAL A 190 25.94 -8.62 49.77
CA VAL A 190 26.34 -9.56 48.71
C VAL A 190 27.80 -9.33 48.29
N SER A 191 28.31 -8.10 48.38
CA SER A 191 29.69 -7.77 47.99
C SER A 191 30.74 -8.14 49.04
N GLU A 192 30.39 -8.10 50.33
CA GLU A 192 31.34 -8.29 51.44
C GLU A 192 31.42 -9.74 51.94
N ALA A 193 30.36 -10.54 51.75
CA ALA A 193 30.32 -11.92 52.21
C ALA A 193 29.86 -12.88 51.10
N HIS A 194 30.75 -13.77 50.66
CA HIS A 194 30.42 -14.90 49.77
C HIS A 194 29.56 -15.93 50.53
N ARG A 195 28.27 -15.65 50.68
CA ARG A 195 27.28 -16.57 51.25
C ARG A 195 26.76 -17.50 50.17
N THR A 196 26.51 -18.76 50.53
CA THR A 196 25.79 -19.72 49.69
C THR A 196 24.34 -19.28 49.54
N VAL A 197 23.98 -18.79 48.35
CA VAL A 197 22.61 -18.41 48.01
C VAL A 197 21.97 -19.54 47.21
N VAL A 198 20.89 -20.11 47.72
CA VAL A 198 20.08 -21.11 47.03
C VAL A 198 18.77 -20.45 46.60
N TYR A 199 18.52 -20.40 45.30
CA TYR A 199 17.28 -19.84 44.75
C TYR A 199 16.23 -20.95 44.64
N LEU A 200 15.12 -20.77 45.35
CA LEU A 200 13.94 -21.64 45.28
C LEU A 200 12.85 -20.87 44.55
N ASP A 201 12.82 -20.97 43.22
CA ASP A 201 11.74 -20.39 42.42
C ASP A 201 11.02 -21.50 41.66
N GLU A 202 9.71 -21.36 41.55
CA GLU A 202 8.85 -22.32 40.85
C GLU A 202 8.56 -21.78 39.44
N SER A 203 8.86 -22.58 38.42
CA SER A 203 8.45 -22.27 37.06
C SER A 203 7.23 -23.12 36.67
N PHE A 204 6.09 -22.46 36.50
CA PHE A 204 4.88 -23.13 36.03
C PHE A 204 4.98 -23.41 34.52
N ILE A 205 5.09 -24.69 34.15
CA ILE A 205 5.09 -25.16 32.76
C ILE A 205 3.66 -25.62 32.39
N HIS A 206 2.97 -24.80 31.61
CA HIS A 206 1.60 -25.04 31.15
C HIS A 206 1.61 -25.69 29.76
N GLN A 207 0.80 -26.72 29.56
CA GLN A 207 0.75 -27.51 28.31
C GLN A 207 0.37 -26.68 27.06
N HIS A 208 -0.19 -25.48 27.24
CA HIS A 208 -0.59 -24.57 26.15
C HIS A 208 0.37 -23.39 25.90
N TYR A 209 1.65 -23.48 26.30
CA TYR A 209 2.62 -22.40 26.03
C TYR A 209 2.88 -22.14 24.53
N SER A 210 2.50 -23.06 23.63
CA SER A 210 2.51 -22.83 22.18
C SER A 210 1.34 -21.94 21.74
N ARG A 211 1.37 -20.65 22.09
CA ARG A 211 0.46 -19.65 21.52
C ARG A 211 1.14 -18.88 20.40
N HIS A 212 0.52 -18.88 19.23
CA HIS A 212 0.94 -18.18 18.02
C HIS A 212 1.49 -16.77 18.30
N GLU A 213 2.81 -16.61 18.26
CA GLU A 213 3.51 -15.39 18.69
C GLU A 213 3.48 -14.27 17.65
N LYS A 214 2.81 -14.49 16.52
CA LYS A 214 2.74 -13.54 15.39
C LYS A 214 1.54 -12.61 15.54
N SER A 215 1.66 -11.58 16.37
CA SER A 215 0.72 -10.44 16.46
C SER A 215 1.19 -9.26 15.61
N ILE A 216 0.26 -8.41 15.17
CA ILE A 216 0.62 -7.15 14.53
C ILE A 216 1.06 -6.14 15.59
N TYR A 217 2.21 -5.53 15.39
CA TYR A 217 2.75 -4.54 16.31
C TYR A 217 3.46 -3.40 15.60
N ASP A 218 3.52 -2.25 16.27
CA ASP A 218 4.29 -1.09 15.82
C ASP A 218 5.73 -1.23 16.33
N PRO A 219 6.75 -1.31 15.47
CA PRO A 219 8.14 -1.47 15.87
C PRO A 219 8.76 -0.20 16.44
N SER A 220 8.17 0.99 16.24
CA SER A 220 8.62 2.23 16.88
C SER A 220 8.25 2.34 18.36
N GLN A 221 7.85 1.22 18.99
CA GLN A 221 7.45 1.15 20.39
C GLN A 221 8.38 0.18 21.13
N ASP A 222 9.28 0.74 21.93
CA ASP A 222 10.35 -0.03 22.61
C ASP A 222 9.90 -0.70 23.91
N GLU A 223 8.77 -0.30 24.50
CA GLU A 223 8.34 -0.80 25.81
C GLU A 223 6.91 -1.34 25.82
N VAL A 224 6.78 -2.68 25.89
CA VAL A 224 5.52 -3.32 26.27
C VAL A 224 5.54 -3.54 27.77
N THR A 225 4.93 -2.62 28.50
CA THR A 225 4.81 -2.74 29.94
C THR A 225 3.57 -3.58 30.29
N ARG A 226 3.77 -4.68 31.03
CA ARG A 226 2.65 -5.51 31.52
C ARG A 226 1.93 -4.78 32.65
N ILE A 227 0.61 -4.70 32.61
CA ILE A 227 -0.19 -4.31 33.79
C ILE A 227 -0.06 -5.44 34.81
N LYS A 228 0.30 -5.10 36.06
CA LYS A 228 0.31 -6.06 37.16
C LYS A 228 -1.14 -6.30 37.59
N HIS A 229 -1.62 -7.54 37.50
CA HIS A 229 -2.89 -7.93 38.11
C HIS A 229 -2.73 -7.89 39.64
N LYS A 230 -3.75 -7.35 40.32
CA LYS A 230 -3.79 -7.25 41.78
C LYS A 230 -4.18 -8.60 42.39
#